data_AF-A0A2D7NCD6-F1
#
_entry.id   AF-A0A2D7NCD6-F1
#
_cell.length_a   1.000
_cell.length_b   1.000
_cell.length_c   1.000
_cell.angle_alpha   90.00
_cell.angle_beta   90.00
_cell.angle_gamma   90.00
#
_symmetry.space_group_name_H-M   'P 1'
#
loop_
_entity.id
_entity.type
_entity.pdbx_description
1 polymer ?
#
loop_
_entity_poly.entity_id
_entity_poly.type
_entity_poly.pdbx_seq_one_letter_code
_entity_poly.pdbx_strand_id
1 'polypeptide(L)'
;MFWIIYLFIISLVEEIAFRLSIPLIATEVFETGLFWFYVFLSNILFASIHYFTLRWKIRACILAFLGGMAFSRVLESTEDLALLIILHWAITFFNTPTAPKIENLAMKN
;
A
#
# COMPACT_ATOMS: atom_id res chain seq x y z
N MET A 1 21.45 -3.43 -0.94
CA MET A 1 20.62 -3.29 -2.16
C MET A 1 19.31 -4.07 -2.08
N PHE A 2 19.34 -5.37 -1.80
CA PHE A 2 18.16 -6.28 -1.83
C PHE A 2 16.91 -5.73 -1.12
N TRP A 3 17.08 -5.13 0.05
CA TRP A 3 15.94 -4.59 0.81
C TRP A 3 15.22 -3.40 0.13
N ILE A 4 15.93 -2.57 -0.67
CA ILE A 4 15.33 -1.42 -1.37
C ILE A 4 14.41 -1.94 -2.47
N ILE A 5 14.89 -2.95 -3.19
CA ILE A 5 14.14 -3.65 -4.23
C ILE A 5 12.93 -4.34 -3.61
N TYR A 6 13.09 -4.98 -2.45
CA TYR A 6 11.98 -5.57 -1.70
C TYR A 6 10.91 -4.54 -1.35
N LEU A 7 11.27 -3.37 -0.81
CA LEU A 7 10.32 -2.30 -0.54
C LEU A 7 9.63 -1.82 -1.82
N PHE A 8 10.36 -1.72 -2.94
CA PHE A 8 9.79 -1.34 -4.22
C PHE A 8 8.77 -2.37 -4.73
N ILE A 9 9.09 -3.67 -4.64
CA ILE A 9 8.19 -4.75 -5.03
C ILE A 9 6.92 -4.73 -4.19
N ILE A 10 7.02 -4.49 -2.88
CA ILE A 10 5.83 -4.37 -2.02
C ILE A 10 4.98 -3.18 -2.44
N SER A 11 5.56 -2.00 -2.60
CA SER A 11 4.81 -0.82 -3.05
C SER A 11 4.17 -1.02 -4.42
N LEU A 12 4.85 -1.71 -5.35
CA LEU A 12 4.28 -2.10 -6.64
C LEU A 12 3.04 -2.98 -6.48
N VAL A 13 3.16 -4.06 -5.71
CA VAL A 13 2.05 -5.01 -5.49
C VAL A 13 0.89 -4.35 -4.77
N GLU A 14 1.17 -3.52 -3.77
CA GLU A 14 0.14 -2.82 -2.99
C GLU A 14 -0.64 -1.81 -3.82
N GLU A 15 0.03 -1.00 -4.64
CA GLU A 15 -0.67 -0.02 -5.48
C GLU A 15 -1.49 -0.70 -6.58
N ILE A 16 -0.97 -1.76 -7.23
CA ILE A 16 -1.75 -2.54 -8.20
C ILE A 16 -2.97 -3.17 -7.52
N ALA A 17 -2.78 -3.85 -6.40
CA ALA A 17 -3.85 -4.59 -5.74
C ALA A 17 -4.95 -3.66 -5.23
N PHE A 18 -4.59 -2.62 -4.45
CA PHE A 18 -5.56 -1.84 -3.70
C PHE A 18 -6.10 -0.64 -4.47
N ARG A 19 -5.34 -0.05 -5.40
CA ARG A 19 -5.80 1.16 -6.12
C ARG A 19 -6.38 0.86 -7.48
N LEU A 20 -5.97 -0.24 -8.10
CA LEU A 20 -6.43 -0.63 -9.42
C LEU A 20 -7.31 -1.89 -9.37
N SER A 21 -6.74 -3.03 -8.99
CA SER A 21 -7.40 -4.33 -9.18
C SER A 21 -8.65 -4.49 -8.33
N ILE A 22 -8.59 -4.29 -7.01
CA ILE A 22 -9.75 -4.52 -6.13
C ILE A 22 -10.92 -3.59 -6.48
N PRO A 23 -10.77 -2.25 -6.61
CA PRO A 23 -11.88 -1.38 -6.95
C PRO A 23 -12.50 -1.70 -8.32
N LEU A 24 -11.67 -1.98 -9.34
CA LEU A 24 -12.13 -2.30 -10.69
C LEU A 24 -12.90 -3.63 -10.71
N ILE A 25 -12.28 -4.70 -10.22
CA ILE A 25 -12.88 -6.05 -10.20
C ILE A 25 -14.17 -6.04 -9.39
N ALA A 26 -14.20 -5.39 -8.23
CA ALA A 26 -15.42 -5.32 -7.42
C ALA A 26 -16.54 -4.56 -8.15
N THR A 27 -16.21 -3.47 -8.84
CA THR A 27 -17.20 -2.72 -9.63
C THR A 27 -17.78 -3.57 -10.76
N GLU A 28 -16.95 -4.35 -11.44
CA GLU A 28 -17.37 -5.25 -12.53
C GLU A 28 -18.17 -6.45 -12.01
N VAL A 29 -17.71 -7.12 -10.95
CA VAL A 29 -18.33 -8.34 -10.41
C VAL A 29 -19.71 -8.08 -9.82
N PHE A 30 -19.90 -6.92 -9.18
CA PHE A 30 -21.16 -6.60 -8.52
C PHE A 30 -22.10 -5.73 -9.38
N GLU A 31 -21.66 -5.27 -10.55
CA GLU A 31 -22.44 -4.49 -11.53
C GLU A 31 -23.18 -3.25 -10.94
N THR A 32 -22.68 -2.69 -9.84
CA THR A 32 -23.41 -1.63 -9.11
C THR A 32 -23.13 -0.21 -9.60
N GLY A 33 -22.11 0.00 -10.43
CA GLY A 33 -21.64 1.34 -10.84
C GLY A 33 -21.05 2.17 -9.69
N LEU A 34 -20.87 1.58 -8.49
CA LEU A 34 -20.41 2.27 -7.28
C LEU A 34 -18.88 2.23 -7.11
N PHE A 35 -18.12 2.66 -8.12
CA PHE A 35 -16.65 2.60 -8.09
C PHE A 35 -16.04 3.18 -6.81
N TRP A 36 -16.45 4.39 -6.43
CA TRP A 36 -15.95 5.09 -5.25
C TRP A 36 -16.27 4.40 -3.91
N PHE A 37 -17.35 3.63 -3.85
CA PHE A 37 -17.65 2.79 -2.70
C PHE A 37 -16.63 1.65 -2.57
N TYR A 38 -16.25 1.01 -3.68
CA TYR A 38 -15.24 -0.05 -3.66
C TYR A 38 -13.83 0.50 -3.43
N VAL A 39 -13.53 1.72 -3.88
CA VAL A 39 -12.29 2.42 -3.50
C VAL A 39 -12.22 2.62 -1.99
N PHE A 40 -13.31 3.08 -1.38
CA PHE A 40 -13.39 3.27 0.08
C PHE A 40 -13.20 1.94 0.82
N LEU A 41 -13.90 0.88 0.39
CA LEU A 41 -13.78 -0.45 0.99
C LEU A 41 -12.38 -1.06 0.82
N SER A 42 -11.77 -0.90 -0.36
CA SER A 42 -10.40 -1.32 -0.62
C SER A 42 -9.40 -0.61 0.30
N ASN A 43 -9.60 0.69 0.57
CA ASN A 43 -8.75 1.43 1.50
C ASN A 43 -8.97 1.02 2.97
N ILE A 44 -10.19 0.63 3.37
CA ILE A 44 -10.42 0.00 4.68
C ILE A 44 -9.64 -1.31 4.79
N LEU A 45 -9.70 -2.16 3.77
CA LEU A 45 -8.96 -3.43 3.75
C LEU A 45 -7.45 -3.20 3.83
N PHE A 46 -6.93 -2.26 3.04
CA PHE A 46 -5.53 -1.87 3.03
C PHE A 46 -5.06 -1.42 4.42
N ALA A 47 -5.79 -0.49 5.06
CA ALA A 47 -5.49 0.01 6.40
C ALA A 47 -5.57 -1.08 7.48
N SER A 48 -6.50 -2.02 7.31
CA SER A 48 -6.69 -3.16 8.22
C SER A 48 -5.52 -4.14 8.15
N ILE A 49 -5.03 -4.47 6.95
CA ILE A 49 -3.81 -5.28 6.77
C ILE A 49 -2.62 -4.54 7.38
N HIS A 50 -2.55 -3.23 7.17
CA HIS A 50 -1.49 -2.38 7.72
C HIS A 50 -1.49 -2.29 9.24
N TYR A 51 -2.58 -2.66 9.92
CA TYR A 51 -2.59 -2.75 11.38
C TYR A 51 -1.52 -3.71 11.91
N PHE A 52 -1.28 -4.82 11.21
CA PHE A 52 -0.24 -5.78 11.58
C PHE A 52 1.14 -5.28 11.16
N THR A 53 1.28 -4.76 9.94
CA THR A 53 2.60 -4.33 9.41
C THR A 53 3.13 -3.08 10.12
N LEU A 54 2.25 -2.17 10.57
CA LEU A 54 2.59 -0.94 11.29
C LEU A 54 2.62 -1.11 12.82
N ARG A 55 2.78 -2.36 13.29
CA ARG A 55 2.98 -2.72 14.71
C ARG A 55 1.84 -2.26 15.63
N TRP A 56 0.59 -2.50 15.21
CA TRP A 56 -0.60 -2.31 16.04
C TRP A 56 -0.91 -0.84 16.38
N LYS A 57 -0.37 0.11 15.61
CA LYS A 57 -0.57 1.55 15.82
C LYS A 57 -1.79 2.05 15.04
N ILE A 58 -2.93 2.21 15.71
CA ILE A 58 -4.16 2.70 15.06
C ILE A 58 -4.00 4.04 14.33
N ARG A 59 -3.18 4.95 14.88
CA ARG A 59 -2.87 6.24 14.23
C ARG A 59 -2.20 6.06 12.86
N ALA A 60 -1.33 5.05 12.74
CA ALA A 60 -0.66 4.75 11.48
C ALA A 60 -1.63 4.14 10.46
N CYS A 61 -2.61 3.35 10.91
CA CYS A 61 -3.70 2.84 10.05
C CYS A 61 -4.61 3.95 9.54
N ILE A 62 -4.94 4.94 10.39
CA ILE A 62 -5.72 6.11 9.96
C ILE A 62 -4.95 6.86 8.86
N LEU A 63 -3.65 7.05 9.02
CA LEU A 63 -2.82 7.68 7.99
C LEU A 63 -2.71 6.83 6.72
N ALA A 64 -2.60 5.50 6.84
CA ALA A 64 -2.59 4.59 5.69
C ALA A 64 -3.92 4.64 4.92
N PHE A 65 -5.05 4.71 5.63
CA PHE A 65 -6.38 4.90 5.04
C PHE A 65 -6.47 6.24 4.30
N LEU A 66 -6.13 7.34 4.97
CA LEU A 66 -6.22 8.69 4.39
C LEU A 66 -5.24 8.88 3.22
N GLY A 67 -4.01 8.40 3.36
CA GLY A 67 -3.03 8.40 2.27
C GLY A 67 -3.50 7.57 1.09
N GLY A 68 -4.10 6.41 1.36
CA GLY A 68 -4.69 5.56 0.35
C GLY A 68 -5.87 6.20 -0.39
N MET A 69 -6.75 6.92 0.30
CA MET A 69 -7.83 7.71 -0.31
C MET A 69 -7.26 8.84 -1.17
N ALA A 70 -6.23 9.55 -0.68
CA ALA A 70 -5.56 10.60 -1.45
C ALA A 70 -4.92 10.04 -2.72
N PHE A 71 -4.25 8.88 -2.64
CA PHE A 71 -3.66 8.21 -3.79
C PHE A 71 -4.70 7.79 -4.80
N SER A 72 -5.83 7.20 -4.37
CA SER A 72 -6.94 6.88 -5.26
C SER A 72 -7.45 8.11 -6.02
N ARG A 73 -7.53 9.28 -5.37
CA ARG A 73 -7.93 10.53 -6.04
C ARG A 73 -6.87 11.06 -7.01
N VAL A 74 -5.59 10.93 -6.67
CA VAL A 74 -4.48 11.27 -7.59
C VAL A 74 -4.50 10.35 -8.81
N LEU A 75 -4.70 9.05 -8.62
CA LEU A 75 -4.79 8.07 -9.71
C LEU A 75 -5.95 8.40 -10.65
N GLU A 76 -7.13 8.71 -10.12
CA GLU A 76 -8.27 9.13 -10.95
C GLU A 76 -7.98 10.42 -11.73
N SER A 77 -7.20 11.35 -11.16
CA SER A 77 -6.91 12.63 -11.81
C SER A 77 -5.78 12.57 -12.84
N THR A 78 -4.85 11.63 -12.68
CA THR A 78 -3.59 11.60 -13.45
C THR A 78 -3.45 10.35 -14.31
N GLU A 79 -4.19 9.30 -13.99
CA GLU A 79 -4.07 7.96 -14.59
C GLU A 79 -2.65 7.36 -14.51
N ASP A 80 -1.80 7.92 -13.65
CA ASP A 80 -0.38 7.55 -13.53
C ASP A 80 -0.15 6.65 -12.31
N LEU A 81 -0.25 5.34 -12.53
CA LEU A 81 0.06 4.36 -11.49
C LEU A 81 1.55 4.34 -11.12
N ALA A 82 2.44 4.65 -12.07
CA ALA A 82 3.88 4.64 -11.81
C ALA A 82 4.27 5.73 -10.81
N LEU A 83 3.67 6.91 -10.91
CA LEU A 83 3.79 7.99 -9.92
C LEU A 83 3.43 7.50 -8.52
N LEU A 84 2.28 6.82 -8.38
CA LEU A 84 1.82 6.29 -7.09
C LEU A 84 2.78 5.25 -6.53
N ILE A 85 3.27 4.33 -7.36
CA ILE A 85 4.23 3.30 -6.95
C ILE A 85 5.53 3.95 -6.43
N ILE A 86 6.06 4.94 -7.16
CA ILE A 86 7.29 5.64 -6.76
C ILE A 86 7.08 6.42 -5.47
N LEU A 87 5.94 7.13 -5.35
CA LEU A 87 5.61 7.92 -4.16
C LEU A 87 5.40 7.02 -2.93
N HIS A 88 4.67 5.92 -3.08
CA HIS A 88 4.49 4.93 -2.03
C HIS A 88 5.84 4.35 -1.61
N TRP A 89 6.65 3.89 -2.56
CA TRP A 89 7.97 3.35 -2.29
C TRP A 89 8.85 4.36 -1.52
N ALA A 90 8.85 5.63 -1.92
CA ALA A 90 9.59 6.67 -1.23
C ALA A 90 9.12 6.83 0.23
N ILE A 91 7.81 6.88 0.47
CA ILE A 91 7.24 6.94 1.83
C ILE A 91 7.64 5.71 2.66
N THR A 92 7.53 4.51 2.09
CA THR A 92 7.88 3.25 2.76
C THR A 92 9.37 3.18 3.09
N PHE A 93 10.22 3.64 2.17
CA PHE A 93 11.66 3.74 2.35
C PHE A 93 12.04 4.74 3.45
N PHE A 94 11.46 5.94 3.46
CA PHE A 94 11.75 6.93 4.50
C PHE A 94 11.24 6.50 5.88
N ASN A 95 10.13 5.77 5.95
CA ASN A 95 9.62 5.19 7.21
C ASN A 95 10.43 3.98 7.69
N THR A 96 11.17 3.33 6.79
CA THR A 96 11.98 2.16 7.09
C THR A 96 13.35 2.34 6.45
N PRO A 97 14.24 3.24 6.97
CA PRO A 97 15.48 3.66 6.31
C PRO A 97 16.70 2.76 6.60
N THR A 98 16.55 1.72 7.43
CA THR A 98 17.63 0.75 7.70
C THR A 98 17.22 -0.68 7.38
N ALA A 99 18.10 -1.40 6.68
CA ALA A 99 17.94 -2.82 6.39
C ALA A 99 17.73 -3.64 7.68
N PRO A 100 16.93 -4.73 7.62
CA PRO A 100 16.81 -5.65 8.74
C PRO A 100 18.20 -6.10 9.20
N LYS A 101 18.49 -6.02 10.51
CA LYS A 101 19.75 -6.52 11.06
C LYS A 101 19.77 -8.05 10.96
N ILE A 102 20.61 -8.61 10.09
CA ILE A 102 20.78 -10.07 9.90
C ILE A 102 21.64 -10.69 11.03
N GLU A 103 22.15 -9.89 11.96
CA GLU A 103 23.21 -10.24 12.93
C GLU A 103 22.87 -11.37 13.94
N ASN A 104 21.61 -11.83 14.03
CA ASN A 104 21.20 -12.85 15.01
C ASN A 104 21.05 -14.28 14.48
N LEU A 105 21.29 -14.53 13.19
CA LEU A 105 21.17 -15.89 12.61
C LEU A 105 22.52 -16.59 12.37
N ALA A 106 23.62 -15.85 12.28
CA ALA A 106 24.95 -16.41 11.99
C ALA A 106 25.78 -16.73 13.25
N MET A 107 25.41 -16.23 14.43
CA MET A 107 26.14 -16.47 15.69
C MET A 107 25.53 -17.58 16.56
N LYS A 108 24.59 -18.36 16.02
CA LYS A 108 23.89 -19.43 16.76
C LYS A 108 24.18 -20.85 16.24
N ASN A 109 25.17 -20.99 15.35
CA ASN A 109 25.67 -22.26 14.83
C ASN A 109 27.13 -22.46 15.25
#